data_AF-A0A414D8Q3-F1
#
_entry.id   AF-A0A414D8Q3-F1
#
_cell.length_a   1.000
_cell.length_b   1.000
_cell.length_c   1.000
_cell.angle_alpha   90.00
_cell.angle_beta   90.00
_cell.angle_gamma   90.00
#
_symmetry.space_group_name_H-M   'P 1'
#
loop_
_entity.id
_entity.type
_entity.pdbx_description
1 polymer ?
#
loop_
_entity_poly.entity_id
_entity_poly.type
_entity_poly.pdbx_seq_one_letter_code
_entity_poly.pdbx_strand_id
1 'polypeptide(L)'
;MDKSFEIKGYINNVLKETGLEGADAFDKALFLNALGKLEAAEHSDEYKDVIIGELDKLIQDNTINIGENDLVNYMYGNACYSVGKNDIAVNIAKQTERQSRTESGYFTGAEGNRCLCTAFKALSFYMNYETKDGGKEHYNDIIAQYNAIYAECFKNAGKAAHDGDAKAVKALALFAAGAVDTLEVMDQALYEIFARIREMYKAAVSVLNDTIDNTDSQFVKLIYAYAVLKGCRMKLIQTEKYASKAEEIFEKATDKHVADKSGVAVSAAYITAYSEYIRNRDYQDYGRSNGGVLWS
;
A
#
# COMPACT_ATOMS: atom_id res chain seq x y z
N MET A 1 6.52 12.53 -24.74
CA MET A 1 5.24 11.80 -24.71
C MET A 1 4.62 12.06 -23.34
N ASP A 2 3.31 12.15 -23.22
CA ASP A 2 2.68 12.40 -21.92
C ASP A 2 2.85 11.16 -21.02
N LYS A 3 3.36 11.31 -19.78
CA LYS A 3 3.54 10.20 -18.83
C LYS A 3 2.21 9.46 -18.56
N SER A 4 1.07 10.17 -18.66
CA SER A 4 -0.26 9.54 -18.54
C SER A 4 -0.58 8.61 -19.72
N PHE A 5 -0.17 8.97 -20.95
CA PHE A 5 -0.38 8.11 -22.11
C PHE A 5 0.47 6.82 -22.03
N GLU A 6 1.71 6.94 -21.57
CA GLU A 6 2.59 5.78 -21.37
C GLU A 6 2.03 4.81 -20.32
N ILE A 7 1.56 5.31 -19.17
CA ILE A 7 1.05 4.43 -18.12
C ILE A 7 -0.23 3.70 -18.51
N LYS A 8 -1.14 4.35 -19.24
CA LYS A 8 -2.36 3.71 -19.75
C LYS A 8 -2.02 2.63 -20.78
N GLY A 9 -1.00 2.86 -21.61
CA GLY A 9 -0.42 1.83 -22.47
C GLY A 9 0.05 0.61 -21.66
N TYR A 10 0.79 0.84 -20.58
CA TYR A 10 1.30 -0.24 -19.71
C TYR A 10 0.20 -1.03 -19.03
N ILE A 11 -0.78 -0.35 -18.45
CA ILE A 11 -1.92 -1.01 -17.79
C ILE A 11 -2.65 -1.90 -18.79
N ASN A 12 -2.93 -1.37 -19.97
CA ASN A 12 -3.60 -2.12 -21.04
C ASN A 12 -2.77 -3.32 -21.52
N ASN A 13 -1.43 -3.20 -21.57
CA ASN A 13 -0.55 -4.33 -21.89
C ASN A 13 -0.58 -5.39 -20.79
N VAL A 14 -0.51 -5.03 -19.50
CA VAL A 14 -0.62 -5.98 -18.39
C VAL A 14 -1.96 -6.72 -18.43
N LEU A 15 -3.05 -6.00 -18.66
CA LEU A 15 -4.39 -6.57 -18.77
C LEU A 15 -4.53 -7.52 -19.98
N LYS A 16 -3.85 -7.24 -21.10
CA LYS A 16 -3.94 -8.04 -22.34
C LYS A 16 -2.95 -9.20 -22.42
N GLU A 17 -1.69 -8.96 -22.12
CA GLU A 17 -0.56 -9.87 -22.38
C GLU A 17 -0.26 -10.78 -21.20
N THR A 18 -0.33 -10.23 -19.98
CA THR A 18 -0.10 -11.03 -18.76
C THR A 18 -1.39 -11.70 -18.32
N GLY A 19 -2.51 -10.97 -18.44
CA GLY A 19 -3.76 -11.34 -17.80
C GLY A 19 -3.61 -11.31 -16.27
N LEU A 20 -4.71 -11.09 -15.55
CA LEU A 20 -4.72 -11.47 -14.13
C LEU A 20 -4.87 -12.98 -13.97
N GLU A 21 -5.30 -13.68 -15.02
CA GLU A 21 -5.35 -15.15 -15.07
C GLU A 21 -3.94 -15.75 -14.95
N GLY A 22 -3.67 -16.43 -13.82
CA GLY A 22 -2.38 -17.05 -13.51
C GLY A 22 -1.48 -16.26 -12.54
N ALA A 23 -1.78 -14.98 -12.28
CA ALA A 23 -1.10 -14.24 -11.21
C ALA A 23 -1.51 -14.77 -9.83
N ASP A 24 -0.57 -14.74 -8.87
CA ASP A 24 -0.87 -15.12 -7.50
C ASP A 24 -1.84 -14.12 -6.83
N ALA A 25 -2.46 -14.54 -5.72
CA ALA A 25 -3.47 -13.74 -5.05
C ALA A 25 -2.93 -12.38 -4.57
N PHE A 26 -1.68 -12.34 -4.10
CA PHE A 26 -1.07 -11.10 -3.61
C PHE A 26 -0.85 -10.10 -4.74
N ASP A 27 -0.31 -10.56 -5.87
CA ASP A 27 -0.05 -9.74 -7.05
C ASP A 27 -1.36 -9.20 -7.65
N LYS A 28 -2.40 -10.05 -7.74
CA LYS A 28 -3.74 -9.62 -8.14
C LYS A 28 -4.29 -8.54 -7.23
N ALA A 29 -4.28 -8.79 -5.92
CA ALA A 29 -4.83 -7.83 -4.95
C ALA A 29 -4.05 -6.50 -5.00
N LEU A 30 -2.74 -6.55 -5.15
CA LEU A 30 -1.90 -5.36 -5.30
C LEU A 30 -2.27 -4.58 -6.57
N PHE A 31 -2.44 -5.26 -7.70
CA PHE A 31 -2.80 -4.61 -8.96
C PHE A 31 -4.18 -3.94 -8.91
N LEU A 32 -5.19 -4.61 -8.35
CA LEU A 32 -6.52 -4.01 -8.18
C LEU A 32 -6.49 -2.77 -7.28
N ASN A 33 -5.72 -2.83 -6.19
CA ASN A 33 -5.49 -1.67 -5.32
C ASN A 33 -4.73 -0.54 -6.03
N ALA A 34 -3.82 -0.86 -6.94
CA ALA A 34 -3.07 0.12 -7.72
C ALA A 34 -3.99 0.85 -8.71
N LEU A 35 -4.87 0.12 -9.41
CA LEU A 35 -5.88 0.72 -10.29
C LEU A 35 -6.83 1.64 -9.51
N GLY A 36 -7.33 1.20 -8.35
CA GLY A 36 -8.18 2.05 -7.50
C GLY A 36 -7.50 3.34 -7.04
N LYS A 37 -6.19 3.28 -6.73
CA LYS A 37 -5.39 4.48 -6.40
C LYS A 37 -5.19 5.39 -7.62
N LEU A 38 -5.04 4.81 -8.82
CA LEU A 38 -4.92 5.58 -10.06
C LEU A 38 -6.21 6.31 -10.40
N GLU A 39 -7.38 5.65 -10.32
CA GLU A 39 -8.67 6.31 -10.54
C GLU A 39 -8.86 7.50 -9.60
N ALA A 40 -8.52 7.32 -8.32
CA ALA A 40 -8.59 8.40 -7.34
C ALA A 40 -7.62 9.55 -7.63
N ALA A 41 -6.46 9.25 -8.22
CA ALA A 41 -5.45 10.25 -8.55
C ALA A 41 -5.75 11.01 -9.85
N GLU A 42 -6.32 10.34 -10.86
CA GLU A 42 -6.69 10.95 -12.15
C GLU A 42 -8.13 11.50 -12.16
N HIS A 43 -8.90 11.32 -11.08
CA HIS A 43 -10.33 11.62 -11.03
C HIS A 43 -11.12 10.97 -12.17
N SER A 44 -10.86 9.68 -12.37
CA SER A 44 -11.36 8.88 -13.50
C SER A 44 -12.21 7.70 -12.99
N ASP A 45 -12.92 7.02 -13.90
CA ASP A 45 -13.59 5.73 -13.67
C ASP A 45 -13.18 4.66 -14.73
N GLU A 46 -12.09 4.87 -15.49
CA GLU A 46 -11.71 4.10 -16.69
C GLU A 46 -11.51 2.59 -16.45
N TYR A 47 -10.88 2.23 -15.33
CA TYR A 47 -10.57 0.87 -14.90
C TYR A 47 -11.52 0.36 -13.82
N LYS A 48 -12.56 1.12 -13.46
CA LYS A 48 -13.52 0.71 -12.42
C LYS A 48 -14.24 -0.59 -12.77
N ASP A 49 -14.70 -0.71 -14.01
CA ASP A 49 -15.35 -1.93 -14.51
C ASP A 49 -14.38 -3.12 -14.54
N VAL A 50 -13.09 -2.88 -14.77
CA VAL A 50 -12.04 -3.91 -14.70
C VAL A 50 -11.90 -4.41 -13.26
N ILE A 51 -11.79 -3.50 -12.29
CA ILE A 51 -11.70 -3.87 -10.87
C ILE A 51 -12.95 -4.63 -10.43
N ILE A 52 -14.15 -4.15 -10.80
CA ILE A 52 -15.43 -4.79 -10.49
C ILE A 52 -15.49 -6.20 -11.07
N GLY A 53 -15.19 -6.37 -12.36
CA GLY A 53 -15.25 -7.65 -13.04
C GLY A 53 -14.32 -8.69 -12.43
N GLU A 54 -13.10 -8.30 -12.06
CA GLU A 54 -12.13 -9.20 -11.43
C GLU A 54 -12.51 -9.56 -10.00
N LEU A 55 -13.03 -8.61 -9.21
CA LEU A 55 -13.57 -8.91 -7.89
C LEU A 55 -14.75 -9.89 -7.98
N ASP A 56 -15.65 -9.71 -8.96
CA ASP A 56 -16.80 -10.59 -9.15
C ASP A 56 -16.40 -12.02 -9.55
N LYS A 57 -15.37 -12.19 -10.40
CA LYS A 57 -14.77 -13.51 -10.68
C LYS A 57 -14.22 -14.16 -9.41
N LEU A 58 -13.41 -13.43 -8.64
CA LEU A 58 -12.79 -13.94 -7.42
C LEU A 58 -13.83 -14.36 -6.36
N ILE A 59 -14.98 -13.69 -6.31
CA ILE A 59 -16.11 -14.05 -5.45
C ILE A 59 -16.83 -15.30 -5.98
N GLN A 60 -17.14 -15.34 -7.29
CA GLN A 60 -17.82 -16.48 -7.92
C GLN A 60 -17.00 -17.77 -7.78
N ASP A 61 -15.68 -17.68 -7.90
CA ASP A 61 -14.75 -18.80 -7.80
C ASP A 61 -14.45 -19.20 -6.33
N ASN A 62 -15.09 -18.58 -5.33
CA ASN A 62 -14.76 -18.73 -3.90
C ASN A 62 -13.27 -18.51 -3.57
N THR A 63 -12.55 -17.73 -4.39
CA THR A 63 -11.12 -17.44 -4.17
C THR A 63 -10.93 -16.40 -3.07
N ILE A 64 -11.83 -15.42 -2.95
CA ILE A 64 -12.01 -14.68 -1.69
C ILE A 64 -12.79 -15.62 -0.77
N ASN A 65 -12.09 -16.61 -0.22
CA ASN A 65 -12.71 -17.57 0.68
C ASN A 65 -12.90 -16.88 2.03
N ILE A 66 -14.09 -16.31 2.22
CA ILE A 66 -14.55 -15.68 3.46
C ILE A 66 -14.54 -16.76 4.54
N GLY A 67 -13.41 -16.92 5.24
CA GLY A 67 -13.21 -17.95 6.25
C GLY A 67 -11.83 -18.62 6.27
N GLU A 68 -11.01 -18.46 5.23
CA GLU A 68 -9.62 -18.96 5.26
C GLU A 68 -8.66 -17.93 5.87
N ASN A 69 -7.62 -18.42 6.55
CA ASN A 69 -6.63 -17.63 7.27
C ASN A 69 -5.63 -16.93 6.32
N ASP A 70 -6.12 -16.17 5.33
CA ASP A 70 -5.30 -15.44 4.37
C ASP A 70 -5.43 -13.92 4.52
N LEU A 71 -4.32 -13.26 4.82
CA LEU A 71 -4.26 -11.80 4.93
C LEU A 71 -4.50 -11.09 3.60
N VAL A 72 -4.35 -11.76 2.46
CA VAL A 72 -4.58 -11.16 1.14
C VAL A 72 -6.05 -10.82 0.92
N ASN A 73 -6.98 -11.51 1.59
CA ASN A 73 -8.41 -11.17 1.54
C ASN A 73 -8.67 -9.71 1.94
N TYR A 74 -7.96 -9.22 2.95
CA TYR A 74 -8.07 -7.82 3.38
C TYR A 74 -7.60 -6.82 2.31
N MET A 75 -6.61 -7.18 1.49
CA MET A 75 -6.21 -6.34 0.36
C MET A 75 -7.33 -6.25 -0.68
N TYR A 76 -8.05 -7.34 -0.96
CA TYR A 76 -9.26 -7.28 -1.81
C TYR A 76 -10.35 -6.40 -1.20
N GLY A 77 -10.50 -6.40 0.13
CA GLY A 77 -11.41 -5.50 0.83
C GLY A 77 -11.13 -4.01 0.56
N ASN A 78 -9.85 -3.60 0.51
CA ASN A 78 -9.49 -2.24 0.10
C ASN A 78 -9.86 -1.94 -1.36
N ALA A 79 -9.67 -2.91 -2.27
CA ALA A 79 -10.10 -2.77 -3.67
C ALA A 79 -11.63 -2.69 -3.80
N CYS A 80 -12.39 -3.43 -2.96
CA CYS A 80 -13.85 -3.31 -2.91
C CYS A 80 -14.28 -1.88 -2.52
N TYR A 81 -13.63 -1.28 -1.51
CA TYR A 81 -13.90 0.08 -1.12
C TYR A 81 -13.57 1.12 -2.21
N SER A 82 -12.57 0.89 -3.06
CA SER A 82 -12.23 1.84 -4.13
C SER A 82 -13.27 1.89 -5.25
N VAL A 83 -14.12 0.86 -5.38
CA VAL A 83 -15.18 0.79 -6.40
C VAL A 83 -16.59 0.77 -5.83
N GLY A 84 -16.75 1.03 -4.53
CA GLY A 84 -18.06 1.11 -3.88
C GLY A 84 -18.74 -0.23 -3.59
N LYS A 85 -18.00 -1.35 -3.62
CA LYS A 85 -18.49 -2.68 -3.21
C LYS A 85 -18.43 -2.84 -1.68
N ASN A 86 -19.02 -1.91 -0.94
CA ASN A 86 -18.90 -1.84 0.52
C ASN A 86 -19.44 -3.07 1.23
N ASP A 87 -20.56 -3.64 0.78
CA ASP A 87 -21.14 -4.84 1.39
C ASP A 87 -20.18 -6.04 1.36
N ILE A 88 -19.41 -6.17 0.28
CA ILE A 88 -18.38 -7.21 0.14
C ILE A 88 -17.21 -6.91 1.07
N ALA A 89 -16.75 -5.65 1.15
CA ALA A 89 -15.71 -5.23 2.08
C ALA A 89 -16.11 -5.52 3.54
N VAL A 90 -17.33 -5.17 3.95
CA VAL A 90 -17.88 -5.48 5.28
C VAL A 90 -17.92 -6.99 5.52
N ASN A 91 -18.25 -7.78 4.51
CA ASN A 91 -18.26 -9.23 4.65
C ASN A 91 -16.84 -9.83 4.80
N ILE A 92 -15.84 -9.27 4.12
CA ILE A 92 -14.42 -9.61 4.31
C ILE A 92 -13.97 -9.24 5.73
N ALA A 93 -14.43 -8.11 6.27
CA ALA A 93 -14.06 -7.65 7.61
C ALA A 93 -14.45 -8.64 8.72
N LYS A 94 -15.48 -9.49 8.53
CA LYS A 94 -15.81 -10.56 9.48
C LYS A 94 -14.66 -11.55 9.75
N GLN A 95 -13.68 -11.62 8.84
CA GLN A 95 -12.48 -12.42 9.03
C GLN A 95 -11.65 -11.94 10.25
N THR A 96 -11.73 -10.66 10.65
CA THR A 96 -10.97 -10.11 11.78
C THR A 96 -11.30 -10.78 13.12
N GLU A 97 -12.54 -11.27 13.27
CA GLU A 97 -13.03 -11.98 14.46
C GLU A 97 -12.38 -13.37 14.64
N ARG A 98 -11.92 -13.97 13.54
CA ARG A 98 -11.42 -15.36 13.51
C ARG A 98 -9.99 -15.49 13.00
N GLN A 99 -9.40 -14.40 12.52
CA GLN A 99 -8.03 -14.36 12.02
C GLN A 99 -7.06 -14.85 13.09
N SER A 100 -6.18 -15.78 12.72
CA SER A 100 -5.15 -16.27 13.64
C SER A 100 -4.21 -15.13 14.03
N ARG A 101 -3.75 -15.16 15.28
CA ARG A 101 -2.86 -14.14 15.86
C ARG A 101 -1.65 -14.79 16.52
N THR A 102 -0.56 -14.04 16.59
CA THR A 102 0.58 -14.38 17.44
C THR A 102 0.22 -14.26 18.92
N GLU A 103 1.10 -14.75 19.80
CA GLU A 103 0.98 -14.56 21.25
C GLU A 103 1.00 -13.07 21.64
N SER A 104 1.64 -12.24 20.83
CA SER A 104 1.69 -10.78 21.00
C SER A 104 0.50 -10.06 20.35
N GLY A 105 -0.46 -10.80 19.79
CA GLY A 105 -1.79 -10.31 19.43
C GLY A 105 -1.97 -9.76 18.02
N TYR A 106 -0.97 -9.84 17.13
CA TYR A 106 -1.13 -9.38 15.73
C TYR A 106 -1.43 -10.53 14.77
N PHE A 107 -2.14 -10.20 13.69
CA PHE A 107 -2.58 -11.18 12.70
C PHE A 107 -1.44 -11.93 12.03
N THR A 108 -1.66 -13.23 11.80
CA THR A 108 -0.78 -14.14 11.06
C THR A 108 -1.53 -14.75 9.89
N GLY A 109 -0.87 -14.94 8.75
CA GLY A 109 -1.42 -15.73 7.64
C GLY A 109 -1.38 -17.24 7.93
N ALA A 110 -1.78 -18.05 6.95
CA ALA A 110 -1.89 -19.51 7.05
C ALA A 110 -0.63 -20.21 7.59
N GLU A 111 0.56 -19.69 7.24
CA GLU A 111 1.85 -20.24 7.67
C GLU A 111 2.27 -19.82 9.10
N GLY A 112 1.50 -18.95 9.78
CA GLY A 112 1.85 -18.47 11.12
C GLY A 112 3.04 -17.51 11.17
N ASN A 113 3.55 -17.07 10.01
CA ASN A 113 4.78 -16.28 9.93
C ASN A 113 4.63 -14.90 10.59
N ARG A 114 5.65 -14.53 11.38
CA ARG A 114 5.83 -13.20 11.95
C ARG A 114 6.44 -12.26 10.91
N CYS A 115 5.68 -11.27 10.44
CA CYS A 115 6.13 -10.42 9.34
C CYS A 115 5.69 -8.96 9.51
N LEU A 116 6.62 -8.04 9.31
CA LEU A 116 6.34 -6.61 9.12
C LEU A 116 5.31 -6.35 8.00
N CYS A 117 5.24 -7.23 7.01
CA CYS A 117 4.30 -7.16 5.89
C CYS A 117 2.83 -7.33 6.29
N THR A 118 2.52 -7.80 7.51
CA THR A 118 1.12 -7.84 8.02
C THR A 118 0.48 -6.46 8.00
N ALA A 119 1.24 -5.39 8.28
CA ALA A 119 0.73 -4.01 8.20
C ALA A 119 0.19 -3.67 6.80
N PHE A 120 0.90 -4.08 5.75
CA PHE A 120 0.50 -3.85 4.36
C PHE A 120 -0.69 -4.70 3.95
N LYS A 121 -0.69 -5.98 4.34
CA LYS A 121 -1.71 -6.93 3.90
C LYS A 121 -3.06 -6.69 4.59
N ALA A 122 -3.06 -6.33 5.87
CA ALA A 122 -4.27 -6.38 6.70
C ALA A 122 -4.65 -5.06 7.37
N LEU A 123 -3.69 -4.34 7.98
CA LEU A 123 -4.03 -3.29 8.94
C LEU A 123 -4.60 -2.03 8.29
N SER A 124 -4.21 -1.71 7.06
CA SER A 124 -4.81 -0.59 6.32
C SER A 124 -6.28 -0.82 6.01
N PHE A 125 -6.64 -2.05 5.60
CA PHE A 125 -8.02 -2.43 5.38
C PHE A 125 -8.82 -2.44 6.68
N TYR A 126 -8.27 -3.02 7.75
CA TYR A 126 -8.95 -3.08 9.03
C TYR A 126 -9.26 -1.68 9.56
N MET A 127 -8.32 -0.74 9.43
CA MET A 127 -8.57 0.67 9.75
C MET A 127 -9.64 1.28 8.84
N ASN A 128 -9.58 1.05 7.53
CA ASN A 128 -10.57 1.58 6.58
C ASN A 128 -12.00 1.10 6.90
N TYR A 129 -12.14 -0.19 7.23
CA TYR A 129 -13.40 -0.77 7.69
C TYR A 129 -13.88 -0.14 8.99
N GLU A 130 -13.03 -0.07 10.01
CA GLU A 130 -13.39 0.53 11.30
C GLU A 130 -13.80 2.02 11.16
N THR A 131 -13.13 2.77 10.28
CA THR A 131 -13.47 4.17 10.00
C THR A 131 -14.83 4.31 9.31
N LYS A 132 -15.13 3.45 8.33
CA LYS A 132 -16.31 3.59 7.47
C LYS A 132 -17.56 2.91 8.02
N ASP A 133 -17.40 1.70 8.56
CA ASP A 133 -18.51 0.78 8.84
C ASP A 133 -18.46 0.20 10.26
N GLY A 134 -17.27 -0.03 10.82
CA GLY A 134 -17.08 -0.70 12.11
C GLY A 134 -17.27 0.18 13.36
N GLY A 135 -17.62 1.46 13.21
CA GLY A 135 -17.89 2.34 14.35
C GLY A 135 -16.66 2.73 15.18
N LYS A 136 -15.46 2.40 14.70
CA LYS A 136 -14.15 2.72 15.32
C LYS A 136 -13.88 2.01 16.65
N GLU A 137 -14.63 0.96 16.96
CA GLU A 137 -14.53 0.22 18.23
C GLU A 137 -13.17 -0.48 18.39
N HIS A 138 -12.53 -0.87 17.27
CA HIS A 138 -11.30 -1.66 17.27
C HIS A 138 -10.04 -0.87 16.86
N TYR A 139 -10.07 0.46 16.86
CA TYR A 139 -8.86 1.26 16.65
C TYR A 139 -7.75 0.92 17.66
N ASN A 140 -8.13 0.63 18.91
CA ASN A 140 -7.20 0.19 19.96
C ASN A 140 -6.57 -1.17 19.66
N ASP A 141 -7.30 -2.09 19.02
CA ASP A 141 -6.74 -3.37 18.56
C ASP A 141 -5.73 -3.13 17.43
N ILE A 142 -6.08 -2.30 16.43
CA ILE A 142 -5.19 -2.01 15.29
C ILE A 142 -3.85 -1.41 15.77
N ILE A 143 -3.87 -0.45 16.68
CA ILE A 143 -2.63 0.12 17.23
C ILE A 143 -1.86 -0.86 18.11
N ALA A 144 -2.54 -1.73 18.85
CA ALA A 144 -1.89 -2.80 19.61
C ALA A 144 -1.14 -3.75 18.65
N GLN A 145 -1.74 -4.11 17.51
CA GLN A 145 -1.07 -4.91 16.48
C GLN A 145 0.15 -4.20 15.89
N TYR A 146 0.05 -2.91 15.55
CA TYR A 146 1.21 -2.12 15.09
C TYR A 146 2.34 -2.10 16.13
N ASN A 147 2.01 -1.86 17.40
CA ASN A 147 2.98 -1.86 18.48
C ASN A 147 3.67 -3.22 18.64
N ALA A 148 2.91 -4.32 18.58
CA ALA A 148 3.46 -5.67 18.70
C ALA A 148 4.38 -6.03 17.52
N ILE A 149 3.94 -5.76 16.28
CA ILE A 149 4.74 -5.95 15.07
C ILE A 149 6.05 -5.14 15.15
N TYR A 150 5.95 -3.87 15.57
CA TYR A 150 7.11 -3.00 15.68
C TYR A 150 8.09 -3.47 16.77
N ALA A 151 7.58 -3.83 17.95
CA ALA A 151 8.40 -4.30 19.06
C ALA A 151 9.14 -5.61 18.75
N GLU A 152 8.47 -6.55 18.09
CA GLU A 152 9.07 -7.86 17.78
C GLU A 152 9.98 -7.84 16.55
N CYS A 153 9.55 -7.19 15.47
CA CYS A 153 10.17 -7.40 14.16
C CYS A 153 11.08 -6.24 13.73
N PHE A 154 10.78 -4.99 14.13
CA PHE A 154 11.40 -3.81 13.52
C PHE A 154 12.91 -3.75 13.73
N LYS A 155 13.39 -3.93 14.97
CA LYS A 155 14.82 -3.82 15.30
C LYS A 155 15.67 -4.81 14.50
N ASN A 156 15.22 -6.06 14.42
CA ASN A 156 15.95 -7.11 13.70
C ASN A 156 15.94 -6.87 12.20
N ALA A 157 14.80 -6.46 11.63
CA ALA A 157 14.70 -6.10 10.22
C ALA A 157 15.58 -4.89 9.88
N GLY A 158 15.61 -3.86 10.74
CA GLY A 158 16.45 -2.69 10.55
C GLY A 158 17.94 -3.03 10.52
N LYS A 159 18.39 -3.86 11.47
CA LYS A 159 19.77 -4.35 11.48
C LYS A 159 20.09 -5.15 10.22
N ALA A 160 19.25 -6.14 9.88
CA ALA A 160 19.45 -6.97 8.70
C ALA A 160 19.46 -6.16 7.39
N ALA A 161 18.64 -5.12 7.28
CA ALA A 161 18.63 -4.21 6.13
C ALA A 161 19.94 -3.43 5.99
N HIS A 162 20.51 -2.94 7.10
CA HIS A 162 21.84 -2.31 7.11
C HIS A 162 22.96 -3.31 6.79
N ASP A 163 22.79 -4.57 7.17
CA ASP A 163 23.69 -5.66 6.82
C ASP A 163 23.51 -6.15 5.35
N GLY A 164 22.59 -5.54 4.58
CA GLY A 164 22.38 -5.81 3.15
C GLY A 164 21.31 -6.86 2.82
N ASP A 165 20.50 -7.30 3.78
CA ASP A 165 19.43 -8.27 3.54
C ASP A 165 18.25 -7.67 2.76
N ALA A 166 18.14 -8.03 1.48
CA ALA A 166 17.07 -7.59 0.59
C ALA A 166 15.66 -7.99 1.07
N LYS A 167 15.50 -9.11 1.80
CA LYS A 167 14.19 -9.51 2.37
C LYS A 167 13.79 -8.56 3.50
N ALA A 168 14.75 -8.12 4.31
CA ALA A 168 14.51 -7.14 5.36
C ALA A 168 14.13 -5.76 4.77
N VAL A 169 14.82 -5.32 3.71
CA VAL A 169 14.46 -4.09 2.98
C VAL A 169 13.03 -4.19 2.41
N LYS A 170 12.67 -5.32 1.79
CA LYS A 170 11.29 -5.57 1.29
C LYS A 170 10.26 -5.50 2.43
N ALA A 171 10.54 -6.13 3.56
CA ALA A 171 9.63 -6.16 4.70
C ALA A 171 9.40 -4.76 5.30
N LEU A 172 10.46 -3.95 5.40
CA LEU A 172 10.38 -2.55 5.84
C LEU A 172 9.60 -1.67 4.84
N ALA A 173 9.81 -1.86 3.53
CA ALA A 173 9.10 -1.10 2.49
C ALA A 173 7.59 -1.36 2.53
N LEU A 174 7.19 -2.63 2.65
CA LEU A 174 5.78 -3.01 2.82
C LEU A 174 5.21 -2.45 4.12
N PHE A 175 5.96 -2.50 5.23
CA PHE A 175 5.52 -1.90 6.49
C PHE A 175 5.29 -0.39 6.39
N ALA A 176 6.22 0.34 5.76
CA ALA A 176 6.06 1.78 5.55
C ALA A 176 4.83 2.09 4.68
N ALA A 177 4.62 1.35 3.59
CA ALA A 177 3.46 1.48 2.73
C ALA A 177 2.13 1.19 3.48
N GLY A 178 2.08 0.11 4.27
CA GLY A 178 0.89 -0.23 5.06
C GLY A 178 0.59 0.80 6.15
N ALA A 179 1.62 1.33 6.81
CA ALA A 179 1.48 2.35 7.84
C ALA A 179 0.95 3.67 7.26
N VAL A 180 1.46 4.12 6.11
CA VAL A 180 0.96 5.35 5.47
C VAL A 180 -0.46 5.18 4.92
N ASP A 181 -0.81 3.99 4.42
CA ASP A 181 -2.19 3.67 4.01
C ASP A 181 -3.15 3.69 5.19
N THR A 182 -2.73 3.10 6.32
CA THR A 182 -3.50 3.14 7.57
C THR A 182 -3.73 4.58 8.02
N LEU A 183 -2.70 5.43 7.96
CA LEU A 183 -2.81 6.85 8.34
C LEU A 183 -3.74 7.64 7.41
N GLU A 184 -3.85 7.29 6.13
CA GLU A 184 -4.73 7.99 5.18
C GLU A 184 -6.21 7.74 5.45
N VAL A 185 -6.56 6.51 5.85
CA VAL A 185 -7.95 6.08 6.03
C VAL A 185 -8.42 6.19 7.48
N MET A 186 -7.56 6.64 8.40
CA MET A 186 -7.89 6.84 9.81
C MET A 186 -8.58 8.18 10.03
N ASP A 187 -9.61 8.20 10.86
CA ASP A 187 -10.15 9.44 11.41
C ASP A 187 -9.11 10.19 12.27
N GLN A 188 -8.83 11.45 11.91
CA GLN A 188 -7.84 12.31 12.57
C GLN A 188 -8.20 12.69 14.01
N ALA A 189 -9.46 12.50 14.46
CA ALA A 189 -9.87 12.79 15.83
C ALA A 189 -9.11 11.97 16.88
N LEU A 190 -8.45 10.87 16.49
CA LEU A 190 -7.67 9.99 17.36
C LEU A 190 -6.16 10.28 17.27
N TYR A 191 -5.78 11.48 17.72
CA TYR A 191 -4.42 12.03 17.59
C TYR A 191 -3.32 11.12 18.14
N GLU A 192 -3.56 10.44 19.26
CA GLU A 192 -2.53 9.58 19.89
C GLU A 192 -2.18 8.35 19.05
N ILE A 193 -3.20 7.67 18.51
CA ILE A 193 -3.03 6.51 17.63
C ILE A 193 -2.35 6.95 16.34
N PHE A 194 -2.82 8.05 15.74
CA PHE A 194 -2.24 8.64 14.54
C PHE A 194 -0.76 8.97 14.75
N ALA A 195 -0.42 9.69 15.82
CA ALA A 195 0.96 10.07 16.15
C ALA A 195 1.84 8.83 16.33
N ARG A 196 1.34 7.80 17.02
CA ARG A 196 2.11 6.58 17.27
C ARG A 196 2.42 5.79 15.99
N ILE A 197 1.44 5.62 15.10
CA ILE A 197 1.66 4.96 13.79
C ILE A 197 2.59 5.81 12.91
N ARG A 198 2.42 7.15 12.93
CA ARG A 198 3.30 8.08 12.22
C ARG A 198 4.77 7.95 12.65
N GLU A 199 5.05 7.81 13.94
CA GLU A 199 6.43 7.63 14.40
C GLU A 199 7.04 6.30 13.93
N MET A 200 6.26 5.21 13.91
CA MET A 200 6.73 3.92 13.36
C MET A 200 6.97 4.01 11.85
N TYR A 201 6.09 4.68 11.12
CA TYR A 201 6.26 4.98 9.69
C TYR A 201 7.55 5.77 9.44
N LYS A 202 7.78 6.86 10.18
CA LYS A 202 9.00 7.68 10.07
C LYS A 202 10.27 6.88 10.34
N ALA A 203 10.25 6.01 11.36
CA ALA A 203 11.37 5.14 11.65
C ALA A 203 11.67 4.17 10.49
N ALA A 204 10.64 3.55 9.90
CA ALA A 204 10.80 2.67 8.75
C ALA A 204 11.35 3.40 7.53
N VAL A 205 10.82 4.58 7.21
CA VAL A 205 11.33 5.41 6.10
C VAL A 205 12.78 5.82 6.34
N SER A 206 13.17 6.14 7.58
CA SER A 206 14.56 6.48 7.89
C SER A 206 15.52 5.34 7.57
N VAL A 207 15.20 4.10 8.00
CA VAL A 207 16.04 2.93 7.67
C VAL A 207 16.06 2.70 6.16
N LEU A 208 14.90 2.73 5.51
CA LEU A 208 14.81 2.53 4.06
C LEU A 208 15.61 3.59 3.28
N ASN A 209 15.58 4.84 3.72
CA ASN A 209 16.33 5.91 3.05
C ASN A 209 17.84 5.60 3.00
N ASP A 210 18.36 4.90 4.02
CA ASP A 210 19.76 4.49 4.10
C ASP A 210 20.05 3.17 3.36
N THR A 211 19.05 2.29 3.23
CA THR A 211 19.25 0.91 2.74
C THR A 211 18.63 0.60 1.38
N ILE A 212 17.77 1.47 0.82
CA ILE A 212 17.00 1.17 -0.40
C ILE A 212 17.88 0.97 -1.63
N ASP A 213 19.07 1.56 -1.65
CA ASP A 213 20.02 1.40 -2.75
C ASP A 213 20.71 0.03 -2.73
N ASN A 214 20.65 -0.70 -1.61
CA ASN A 214 21.23 -2.03 -1.45
C ASN A 214 20.40 -3.14 -2.12
N THR A 215 19.19 -2.86 -2.62
CA THR A 215 18.36 -3.84 -3.32
C THR A 215 18.24 -3.55 -4.81
N ASP A 216 18.36 -4.58 -5.64
CA ASP A 216 18.10 -4.49 -7.08
C ASP A 216 16.61 -4.65 -7.43
N SER A 217 15.76 -4.95 -6.44
CA SER A 217 14.34 -5.18 -6.67
C SER A 217 13.60 -3.89 -7.03
N GLN A 218 13.14 -3.81 -8.29
CA GLN A 218 12.31 -2.69 -8.76
C GLN A 218 11.01 -2.57 -7.97
N PHE A 219 10.40 -3.71 -7.64
CA PHE A 219 9.22 -3.75 -6.77
C PHE A 219 9.46 -2.99 -5.46
N VAL A 220 10.54 -3.32 -4.73
CA VAL A 220 10.83 -2.73 -3.42
C VAL A 220 11.13 -1.23 -3.55
N LYS A 221 11.89 -0.84 -4.58
CA LYS A 221 12.19 0.56 -4.88
C LYS A 221 10.93 1.38 -5.16
N LEU A 222 9.99 0.84 -5.94
CA LEU A 222 8.73 1.50 -6.26
C LEU A 222 7.79 1.58 -5.05
N ILE A 223 7.71 0.54 -4.21
CA ILE A 223 6.95 0.58 -2.96
C ILE A 223 7.53 1.61 -1.97
N TYR A 224 8.87 1.74 -1.92
CA TYR A 224 9.51 2.81 -1.16
C TYR A 224 9.14 4.20 -1.70
N ALA A 225 9.26 4.41 -3.02
CA ALA A 225 8.93 5.68 -3.65
C ALA A 225 7.47 6.06 -3.37
N TYR A 226 6.55 5.10 -3.51
CA TYR A 226 5.15 5.25 -3.14
C TYR A 226 4.97 5.73 -1.69
N ALA A 227 5.53 4.99 -0.72
CA ALA A 227 5.34 5.28 0.69
C ALA A 227 5.86 6.69 1.03
N VAL A 228 7.03 7.06 0.49
CA VAL A 228 7.64 8.38 0.71
C VAL A 228 6.82 9.50 0.07
N LEU A 229 6.44 9.37 -1.21
CA LEU A 229 5.66 10.40 -1.91
C LEU A 229 4.32 10.65 -1.21
N LYS A 230 3.64 9.57 -0.80
CA LYS A 230 2.41 9.66 -0.02
C LYS A 230 2.63 10.35 1.33
N GLY A 231 3.69 9.99 2.04
CA GLY A 231 4.03 10.62 3.31
C GLY A 231 4.39 12.10 3.18
N CYS A 232 5.03 12.51 2.07
CA CYS A 232 5.28 13.91 1.75
C CYS A 232 3.97 14.67 1.50
N ARG A 233 3.09 14.14 0.64
CA ARG A 233 1.77 14.71 0.36
C ARG A 233 0.94 14.89 1.63
N MET A 234 0.96 13.90 2.52
CA MET A 234 0.25 13.91 3.80
C MET A 234 0.98 14.66 4.91
N LYS A 235 2.13 15.29 4.63
CA LYS A 235 2.97 16.03 5.62
C LYS A 235 3.40 15.19 6.82
N LEU A 236 3.54 13.88 6.64
CA LEU A 236 4.01 12.95 7.68
C LEU A 236 5.53 13.04 7.85
N ILE A 237 6.25 13.33 6.76
CA ILE A 237 7.69 13.52 6.66
C ILE A 237 8.02 14.81 5.90
N GLN A 238 9.27 15.29 6.02
CA GLN A 238 9.73 16.51 5.37
C GLN A 238 10.00 16.26 3.88
N THR A 239 9.25 16.93 3.01
CA THR A 239 9.37 16.79 1.56
C THR A 239 10.80 17.07 1.07
N GLU A 240 11.43 18.12 1.58
CA GLU A 240 12.76 18.58 1.20
C GLU A 240 13.84 17.54 1.48
N LYS A 241 13.61 16.66 2.46
CA LYS A 241 14.55 15.62 2.84
C LYS A 241 14.39 14.34 2.02
N TYR A 242 13.15 13.96 1.67
CA TYR A 242 12.86 12.61 1.18
C TYR A 242 12.33 12.54 -0.26
N ALA A 243 11.63 13.58 -0.74
CA ALA A 243 10.91 13.50 -2.02
C ALA A 243 11.84 13.26 -3.21
N SER A 244 12.96 13.99 -3.31
CA SER A 244 13.85 13.90 -4.47
C SER A 244 14.39 12.48 -4.71
N LYS A 245 14.72 11.73 -3.65
CA LYS A 245 15.18 10.33 -3.80
C LYS A 245 14.07 9.42 -4.31
N ALA A 246 12.83 9.60 -3.83
CA ALA A 246 11.68 8.83 -4.28
C ALA A 246 11.31 9.17 -5.75
N GLU A 247 11.34 10.44 -6.11
CA GLU A 247 11.11 10.93 -7.47
C GLU A 247 12.17 10.38 -8.44
N GLU A 248 13.45 10.43 -8.07
CA GLU A 248 14.54 9.88 -8.90
C GLU A 248 14.38 8.36 -9.12
N ILE A 249 13.99 7.61 -8.09
CA ILE A 249 13.71 6.18 -8.21
C ILE A 249 12.55 5.94 -9.19
N PHE A 250 11.47 6.70 -9.06
CA PHE A 250 10.30 6.58 -9.93
C PHE A 250 10.65 6.92 -11.39
N GLU A 251 11.31 8.05 -11.62
CA GLU A 251 11.69 8.51 -12.96
C GLU A 251 12.64 7.53 -13.66
N LYS A 252 13.62 6.98 -12.94
CA LYS A 252 14.48 5.92 -13.47
C LYS A 252 13.72 4.64 -13.86
N ALA A 253 12.66 4.29 -13.13
CA ALA A 253 11.82 3.15 -13.47
C ALA A 253 10.98 3.42 -14.72
N THR A 254 10.48 4.65 -14.88
CA THR A 254 9.79 5.12 -16.10
C THR A 254 10.72 5.06 -17.31
N ASP A 255 11.91 5.65 -17.23
CA ASP A 255 12.88 5.70 -18.35
C ASP A 255 13.32 4.31 -18.82
N LYS A 256 13.36 3.34 -17.91
CA LYS A 256 13.72 1.95 -18.21
C LYS A 256 12.55 1.12 -18.75
N HIS A 257 11.35 1.69 -18.79
CA HIS A 257 10.10 0.99 -19.11
C HIS A 257 9.93 -0.27 -18.25
N VAL A 258 10.14 -0.13 -16.93
CA VAL A 258 10.12 -1.27 -16.00
C VAL A 258 8.76 -1.96 -15.99
N ALA A 259 7.67 -1.21 -16.14
CA ALA A 259 6.31 -1.75 -16.20
C ALA A 259 6.07 -2.67 -17.40
N ASP A 260 6.76 -2.45 -18.53
CA ASP A 260 6.62 -3.27 -19.75
C ASP A 260 7.35 -4.62 -19.67
N LYS A 261 8.34 -4.73 -18.79
CA LYS A 261 9.31 -5.84 -18.79
C LYS A 261 9.21 -6.72 -17.55
N SER A 262 8.19 -6.50 -16.74
CA SER A 262 8.09 -7.09 -15.40
C SER A 262 6.74 -7.76 -15.17
N GLY A 263 6.69 -8.62 -14.14
CA GLY A 263 5.44 -9.24 -13.71
C GLY A 263 4.47 -8.27 -13.01
N VAL A 264 3.25 -8.76 -12.77
CA VAL A 264 2.11 -8.02 -12.20
C VAL A 264 2.50 -7.21 -10.96
N ALA A 265 3.27 -7.79 -10.02
CA ALA A 265 3.72 -7.09 -8.82
C ALA A 265 4.42 -5.75 -9.09
N VAL A 266 5.35 -5.74 -10.05
CA VAL A 266 6.16 -4.56 -10.36
C VAL A 266 5.33 -3.52 -11.08
N SER A 267 4.47 -3.94 -12.01
CA SER A 267 3.53 -3.04 -12.69
C SER A 267 2.55 -2.41 -11.70
N ALA A 268 2.03 -3.18 -10.75
CA ALA A 268 1.18 -2.65 -9.69
C ALA A 268 1.92 -1.65 -8.77
N ALA A 269 3.17 -1.94 -8.41
CA ALA A 269 4.01 -1.01 -7.64
C ALA A 269 4.31 0.27 -8.43
N TYR A 270 4.53 0.16 -9.75
CA TYR A 270 4.74 1.30 -10.64
C TYR A 270 3.50 2.19 -10.70
N ILE A 271 2.32 1.62 -10.94
CA ILE A 271 1.04 2.34 -10.97
C ILE A 271 0.81 3.05 -9.63
N THR A 272 1.00 2.33 -8.53
CA THR A 272 0.83 2.88 -7.18
C THR A 272 1.78 4.06 -6.90
N ALA A 273 3.05 3.97 -7.32
CA ALA A 273 4.01 5.06 -7.20
C ALA A 273 3.67 6.24 -8.12
N TYR A 274 3.22 5.99 -9.35
CA TYR A 274 2.78 7.03 -10.27
C TYR A 274 1.58 7.81 -9.72
N SER A 275 0.59 7.12 -9.15
CA SER A 275 -0.58 7.76 -8.54
C SER A 275 -0.18 8.78 -7.47
N GLU A 276 0.82 8.48 -6.64
CA GLU A 276 1.30 9.43 -5.64
C GLU A 276 2.28 10.45 -6.22
N TYR A 277 3.03 10.12 -7.27
CA TYR A 277 3.89 11.08 -7.98
C TYR A 277 3.06 12.24 -8.55
N ILE A 278 1.94 11.95 -9.23
CA ILE A 278 1.06 12.99 -9.77
C ILE A 278 0.38 13.79 -8.65
N ARG A 279 -0.19 13.13 -7.64
CA ARG A 279 -0.85 13.82 -6.50
C ARG A 279 0.12 14.68 -5.70
N ASN A 280 1.35 14.19 -5.47
CA ASN A 280 2.37 14.97 -4.75
C ASN A 280 2.82 16.16 -5.59
N ARG A 281 3.02 15.99 -6.90
CA ARG A 281 3.37 17.10 -7.79
C ARG A 281 2.27 18.15 -7.84
N ASP A 282 1.01 17.75 -7.98
CA ASP A 282 -0.14 18.66 -7.98
C ASP A 282 -0.22 19.44 -6.66
N TYR A 283 0.06 18.77 -5.54
CA TYR A 283 0.16 19.42 -4.23
C TYR A 283 1.33 20.42 -4.15
N GLN A 284 2.52 20.07 -4.64
CA GLN A 284 3.69 20.96 -4.65
C GLN A 284 3.47 22.17 -5.57
N ASP A 285 2.91 21.96 -6.75
CA ASP A 285 2.61 23.01 -7.73
C ASP A 285 1.51 23.93 -7.21
N TYR A 286 0.46 23.40 -6.58
CA TYR A 286 -0.52 24.21 -5.87
C TYR A 286 0.13 25.07 -4.78
N GLY A 287 1.00 24.48 -3.95
CA GLY A 287 1.72 25.22 -2.91
C GLY A 287 2.60 26.35 -3.47
N ARG A 288 3.26 26.13 -4.61
CA ARG A 288 4.07 27.14 -5.30
C ARG A 288 3.24 28.25 -5.92
N SER A 289 2.13 27.90 -6.57
CA SER A 289 1.25 28.85 -7.26
C SER A 289 0.36 29.65 -6.32
N ASN A 290 0.06 29.11 -5.13
CA ASN A 290 -0.87 29.73 -4.16
C ASN A 290 -0.20 30.11 -2.84
N GLY A 291 1.13 30.35 -2.85
CA GLY A 291 1.83 30.94 -1.70
C GLY A 291 1.82 30.10 -0.42
N GLY A 292 1.80 28.77 -0.53
CA GLY A 292 1.82 27.85 0.61
C GLY A 292 0.48 27.65 1.33
N VAL A 293 -0.64 28.13 0.77
CA VAL A 293 -1.97 27.83 1.30
C VAL A 293 -2.25 26.33 1.21
N LEU A 294 -2.84 25.76 2.27
CA LEU A 294 -3.19 24.34 2.35
C LEU A 294 -4.26 23.99 1.31
N TRP A 295 -4.04 22.92 0.55
CA TRP A 295 -5.04 22.30 -0.31
C TRP A 295 -6.24 21.88 0.56
N SER A 296 -7.44 22.39 0.24
CA SER A 296 -8.70 22.07 0.93
C SER A 296 -9.35 20.84 0.33
#